data_AF-A0A7Y3G0U0-F1
#
_entry.id   AF-A0A7Y3G0U0-F1
#
_cell.length_a   1.000
_cell.length_b   1.000
_cell.length_c   1.000
_cell.angle_alpha   90.00
_cell.angle_beta   90.00
_cell.angle_gamma   90.00
#
_symmetry.space_group_name_H-M   'P 1'
#
loop_
_entity.id
_entity.type
_entity.pdbx_description
1 polymer ?
#
loop_
_entity_poly.entity_id
_entity_poly.type
_entity_poly.pdbx_seq_one_letter_code
_entity_poly.pdbx_strand_id
1 'polypeptide(L)'
;MIVDLGRPQRTILRMVHRLGSFLALNAIGLAVGSREEYAYLHSTLDKLPQPDVLFADSPMPVHEIWRMGPFGFVYGVELRKPSSGR
;
A
#
# COMPACT_ATOMS: atom_id res chain seq x y z
N MET A 1 -14.67 3.02 -1.07
CA MET A 1 -13.62 2.00 -1.11
C MET A 1 -12.34 2.62 -1.61
N ILE A 2 -11.22 2.36 -0.94
CA ILE A 2 -9.88 2.84 -1.31
C ILE A 2 -9.00 1.61 -1.56
N VAL A 3 -8.19 1.63 -2.61
CA VAL A 3 -7.19 0.58 -2.91
C VAL A 3 -5.85 1.25 -3.13
N ASP A 4 -4.81 0.74 -2.49
CA ASP A 4 -3.47 1.31 -2.57
C ASP A 4 -2.39 0.25 -2.30
N LEU A 5 -1.15 0.63 -2.50
CA LEU A 5 0.04 -0.19 -2.37
C LEU A 5 0.75 0.13 -1.06
N GLY A 6 1.18 -0.90 -0.34
CA GLY A 6 1.92 -0.71 0.89
C GLY A 6 2.70 -1.96 1.25
N ARG A 7 3.87 -1.79 1.90
CA ARG A 7 4.66 -2.97 2.26
C ARG A 7 3.98 -3.85 3.32
N PRO A 8 4.34 -5.15 3.35
CA PRO A 8 3.80 -6.10 4.33
C PRO A 8 3.98 -5.65 5.79
N GLN A 9 3.04 -6.05 6.64
CA GLN A 9 3.09 -5.74 8.08
C GLN A 9 4.27 -6.42 8.78
N ARG A 10 4.56 -7.68 8.43
CA ARG A 10 5.64 -8.46 9.08
C ARG A 10 7.01 -7.94 8.66
N THR A 11 7.87 -7.63 9.63
CA THR A 11 9.21 -7.04 9.43
C THR A 11 10.06 -7.82 8.43
N ILE A 12 10.12 -9.15 8.54
CA ILE A 12 10.90 -10.00 7.63
C ILE A 12 10.35 -9.90 6.21
N LEU A 13 9.03 -10.02 6.04
CA LEU A 13 8.39 -9.89 4.72
C LEU A 13 8.56 -8.49 4.13
N ARG A 14 8.55 -7.45 4.97
CA ARG A 14 8.84 -6.07 4.54
C ARG A 14 10.26 -5.93 3.98
N MET A 15 11.25 -6.55 4.62
CA MET A 15 12.64 -6.54 4.13
C MET A 15 12.77 -7.26 2.80
N VAL A 16 12.21 -8.48 2.68
CA VAL A 16 12.20 -9.25 1.43
C VAL A 16 11.48 -8.46 0.33
N HIS A 17 10.30 -7.91 0.63
CA HIS A 17 9.53 -7.11 -0.31
C HIS A 17 10.27 -5.84 -0.73
N ARG A 18 11.01 -5.19 0.18
CA ARG A 18 11.85 -4.02 -0.13
C ARG A 18 12.89 -4.37 -1.19
N LEU A 19 13.65 -5.43 -0.96
CA LEU A 19 14.69 -5.85 -1.89
C LEU A 19 14.07 -6.27 -3.24
N GLY A 20 13.02 -7.07 -3.20
CA GLY A 20 12.31 -7.52 -4.40
C GLY A 20 11.75 -6.34 -5.21
N SER A 21 11.09 -5.39 -4.56
CA SER A 21 10.54 -4.19 -5.22
C SER A 21 11.64 -3.29 -5.77
N PHE A 22 12.76 -3.16 -5.06
CA PHE A 22 13.90 -2.37 -5.55
C PHE A 22 14.43 -2.95 -6.86
N LEU A 23 14.69 -4.27 -6.89
CA LEU A 23 15.19 -4.95 -8.08
C LEU A 23 14.18 -4.92 -9.23
N ALA A 24 12.93 -5.29 -8.96
CA ALA A 24 11.88 -5.37 -9.98
C ALA A 24 11.55 -4.00 -10.58
N LEU A 25 11.31 -2.98 -9.75
CA LEU A 25 10.93 -1.65 -10.24
C LEU A 25 12.09 -0.97 -10.98
N ASN A 26 13.34 -1.11 -10.53
CA ASN A 26 14.47 -0.57 -11.29
C ASN A 26 14.67 -1.30 -12.62
N ALA A 27 14.53 -2.63 -12.66
CA ALA A 27 14.66 -3.40 -13.90
C ALA A 27 13.56 -3.02 -14.90
N ILE A 28 12.31 -2.90 -14.46
CA ILE A 28 11.19 -2.47 -15.31
C ILE A 28 11.41 -1.03 -15.76
N GLY A 29 11.74 -0.12 -14.84
CA GLY A 29 11.99 1.28 -15.16
C GLY A 29 13.12 1.47 -16.17
N LEU A 30 14.18 0.66 -16.10
CA LEU A 30 15.23 0.61 -17.11
C LEU A 30 14.71 0.10 -18.46
N ALA A 31 13.91 -0.97 -18.46
CA ALA A 31 13.37 -1.57 -19.68
C ALA A 31 12.40 -0.64 -20.44
N VAL A 32 11.63 0.18 -19.73
CA VAL A 32 10.64 1.09 -20.33
C VAL A 32 11.12 2.54 -20.49
N GLY A 33 12.35 2.85 -20.04
CA GLY A 33 12.90 4.21 -20.11
C GLY A 33 12.40 5.19 -19.03
N SER A 34 11.64 4.71 -18.03
CA SER A 34 11.06 5.51 -16.93
C SER A 34 11.67 5.17 -15.57
N ARG A 35 13.00 5.04 -15.49
CA ARG A 35 13.70 4.63 -14.27
C ARG A 35 13.35 5.49 -13.06
N GLU A 36 13.26 6.81 -13.24
CA GLU A 36 12.99 7.75 -12.14
C GLU A 36 11.60 7.56 -11.54
N GLU A 37 10.57 7.37 -12.37
CA GLU A 37 9.20 7.15 -11.92
C GLU A 37 9.07 5.85 -11.11
N TYR A 38 9.70 4.77 -11.58
CA TYR A 38 9.68 3.49 -10.90
C TYR A 38 10.54 3.49 -9.63
N ALA A 39 11.65 4.20 -9.61
CA ALA A 39 12.45 4.43 -8.40
C ALA A 39 11.67 5.28 -7.38
N TYR A 40 10.94 6.30 -7.84
CA TYR A 40 10.06 7.10 -7.01
C TYR A 40 8.96 6.23 -6.40
N LEU A 41 8.27 5.42 -7.21
CA LEU A 41 7.27 4.46 -6.74
C LEU A 41 7.84 3.54 -5.65
N HIS A 42 9.03 2.96 -5.86
CA HIS A 42 9.69 2.14 -4.84
C HIS A 42 9.88 2.88 -3.50
N SER A 43 10.29 4.14 -3.57
CA SER A 43 10.58 4.99 -2.41
C SER A 43 9.32 5.42 -1.64
N THR A 44 8.15 5.42 -2.29
CA THR A 44 6.90 5.91 -1.70
C THR A 44 6.07 4.82 -1.03
N LEU A 45 6.32 3.53 -1.31
CA LEU A 45 5.54 2.39 -0.78
C LEU A 45 5.47 2.27 0.76
N ASP A 46 6.31 3.01 1.49
CA ASP A 46 6.34 3.02 2.96
C ASP A 46 6.01 4.39 3.57
N LYS A 47 5.66 5.39 2.76
CA LYS A 47 5.46 6.76 3.26
C LYS A 47 4.19 6.91 4.10
N LEU A 48 3.19 6.05 3.88
CA LEU A 48 1.96 6.05 4.65
C LEU A 48 1.99 4.94 5.72
N PRO A 49 1.37 5.17 6.90
CA PRO A 49 1.07 4.11 7.85
C PRO A 49 0.28 2.96 7.22
N GLN A 50 0.28 1.83 7.91
CA GLN A 50 -0.57 0.69 7.53
C GLN A 50 -2.06 1.11 7.61
N PRO A 51 -2.95 0.56 6.77
CA PRO A 51 -4.35 0.98 6.67
C PRO A 51 -5.10 0.94 8.02
N ASP A 52 -4.79 -0.03 8.87
CA ASP A 52 -5.34 -0.15 10.22
C ASP A 52 -5.02 1.07 11.10
N VAL A 53 -3.86 1.68 10.91
CA VAL A 53 -3.45 2.91 11.60
C VAL A 53 -3.94 4.14 10.85
N LEU A 54 -3.79 4.16 9.52
CA LEU A 54 -4.12 5.31 8.67
C LEU A 54 -5.59 5.71 8.76
N PHE A 55 -6.50 4.73 8.93
CA PHE A 55 -7.93 4.95 9.00
C PHE A 55 -8.53 4.81 10.40
N ALA A 56 -7.71 4.66 11.45
CA ALA A 56 -8.18 4.46 12.82
C ALA A 56 -9.09 5.59 13.32
N ASP A 57 -8.71 6.85 13.02
CA ASP A 57 -9.44 8.06 13.43
C ASP A 57 -10.26 8.68 12.29
N SER A 58 -10.58 7.89 11.27
CA SER A 58 -11.39 8.35 10.13
C SER A 58 -12.81 8.72 10.58
N PRO A 59 -13.38 9.85 10.09
CA PRO A 59 -14.79 10.20 10.33
C PRO A 59 -15.77 9.20 9.66
N MET A 60 -15.26 8.36 8.76
CA MET A 60 -15.99 7.24 8.18
C MET A 60 -15.47 5.94 8.81
N PRO A 61 -16.29 5.20 9.57
CA PRO A 61 -15.84 3.99 10.23
C PRO A 61 -15.44 2.93 9.21
N VAL A 62 -14.36 2.21 9.51
CA VAL A 62 -13.88 1.08 8.72
C VAL A 62 -14.91 -0.04 8.74
N HIS A 63 -15.40 -0.44 7.56
CA HIS A 63 -16.18 -1.65 7.39
C HIS A 63 -15.28 -2.88 7.38
N GLU A 64 -14.25 -2.84 6.52
CA GLU A 64 -13.37 -3.96 6.24
C GLU A 64 -12.01 -3.45 5.73
N ILE A 65 -10.95 -4.16 6.12
CA ILE A 65 -9.62 -4.02 5.54
C ILE A 65 -9.20 -5.40 5.05
N TRP A 66 -8.82 -5.48 3.79
CA TRP A 66 -8.34 -6.71 3.17
C TRP A 66 -7.01 -6.48 2.48
N ARG A 67 -6.27 -7.56 2.25
CA ARG A 67 -4.96 -7.54 1.57
C ARG A 67 -4.88 -8.64 0.53
N MET A 68 -4.25 -8.32 -0.60
CA MET A 68 -4.00 -9.26 -1.69
C MET A 68 -2.59 -9.09 -2.28
N GLY A 69 -2.27 -9.97 -3.24
CA GLY A 69 -0.99 -9.98 -3.92
C GLY A 69 0.16 -10.51 -3.05
N PRO A 70 1.39 -10.52 -3.60
CA PRO A 70 2.55 -11.05 -2.89
C PRO A 70 2.73 -10.40 -1.53
N PHE A 71 2.70 -11.22 -0.48
CA PHE A 71 2.87 -10.80 0.91
C PHE A 71 1.86 -9.75 1.41
N GLY A 72 0.73 -9.57 0.72
CA GLY A 72 -0.29 -8.57 1.08
C GLY A 72 0.09 -7.13 0.73
N PHE A 73 0.87 -6.95 -0.35
CA PHE A 73 1.35 -5.67 -0.85
C PHE A 73 0.23 -4.71 -1.32
N VAL A 74 -0.87 -5.26 -1.82
CA VAL A 74 -2.04 -4.47 -2.18
C VAL A 74 -3.02 -4.53 -1.02
N TYR A 75 -3.50 -3.39 -0.55
CA TYR A 75 -4.54 -3.34 0.46
C TYR A 75 -5.77 -2.61 -0.06
N GLY A 76 -6.93 -3.04 0.41
CA GLY A 76 -8.19 -2.35 0.21
C GLY A 76 -8.83 -2.00 1.55
N VAL A 77 -9.48 -0.84 1.60
CA VAL A 77 -10.27 -0.39 2.75
C VAL A 77 -11.67 -0.02 2.28
N GLU A 78 -12.66 -0.67 2.87
CA GLU A 78 -14.05 -0.30 2.74
C GLU A 78 -14.46 0.55 3.96
N LEU A 79 -14.97 1.74 3.69
CA LEU A 79 -15.42 2.69 4.71
C LEU A 79 -16.94 2.80 4.63
N ARG A 80 -17.62 2.80 5.77
CA ARG A 80 -19.06 3.02 5.82
C ARG A 80 -19.34 4.52 5.83
N LYS A 81 -20.32 4.92 5.03
CA LYS A 81 -20.86 6.28 5.11
C LYS A 81 -21.45 6.47 6.53
N PRO A 82 -21.09 7.55 7.25
CA PRO A 82 -21.74 7.85 8.52
C PRO A 82 -23.23 8.02 8.26
N SER A 83 -24.06 7.34 9.04
CA SER A 83 -25.51 7.49 8.98
C SER A 83 -25.83 8.95 9.30
N SER A 84 -26.27 9.70 8.29
CA SER A 84 -26.84 11.02 8.51
C SER A 84 -28.07 10.84 9.37
N GLY A 85 -27.97 11.16 10.66
CA GLY A 85 -29.12 11.27 11.53
C GLY A 85 -30.10 12.26 10.89
N ARG A 86 -31.29 11.77 10.57
CA ARG A 86 -32.50 12.58 10.51
C ARG A 86 -33.29 12.25 11.77
#